data_AF-A0A9E4ZRU2-F1
#
_entry.id   AF-A0A9E4ZRU2-F1
#
_cell.length_a   1.000
_cell.length_b   1.000
_cell.length_c   1.000
_cell.angle_alpha   90.00
_cell.angle_beta   90.00
_cell.angle_gamma   90.00
#
_symmetry.space_group_name_H-M   'P 1'
#
loop_
_entity.id
_entity.type
_entity.pdbx_description
1 polymer ?
#
loop_
_entity_poly.entity_id
_entity_poly.type
_entity_poly.pdbx_seq_one_letter_code
_entity_poly.pdbx_strand_id
1 'polypeptide(L)'
;MKHKISADLLFNSIPITITPEPPPGIGEAVARILSWIYWLAWVAVVGAGVYGVLKIVLGDVEEGKKLVAGSIAGALLLAFLWVLISTLIA
;
A
#
# COMPACT_ATOMS: atom_id res chain seq x y z
N MET A 1 29.50 -18.45 60.65
CA MET A 1 28.60 -18.98 59.59
C MET A 1 28.79 -18.14 58.33
N LYS A 2 29.40 -18.70 57.29
CA LYS A 2 29.63 -18.01 56.01
C LYS A 2 28.36 -18.14 55.16
N HIS A 3 27.66 -17.03 54.95
CA HIS A 3 26.50 -16.96 54.07
C HIS A 3 27.00 -17.07 52.62
N LYS A 4 26.99 -18.28 52.04
CA LYS A 4 27.13 -18.47 50.60
C LYS A 4 25.86 -17.88 49.97
N ILE A 5 25.90 -16.62 49.59
CA ILE A 5 24.91 -16.05 48.69
C ILE A 5 25.18 -16.74 47.36
N SER A 6 24.30 -17.69 47.02
CA SER A 6 24.35 -18.49 45.81
C SER A 6 24.45 -17.58 44.59
N ALA A 7 25.56 -17.71 43.86
CA ALA A 7 25.80 -17.03 42.58
C ALA A 7 24.73 -17.36 41.52
N ASP A 8 23.86 -18.33 41.83
CA ASP A 8 22.73 -18.80 41.03
C ASP A 8 21.64 -17.72 40.84
N LEU A 9 21.61 -16.66 41.68
CA LEU A 9 20.63 -15.57 41.54
C LEU A 9 21.01 -14.51 40.49
N LEU A 10 22.22 -14.54 39.93
CA LEU A 10 22.66 -13.58 38.91
C LEU A 10 22.37 -14.02 37.46
N PHE A 11 21.87 -15.25 37.28
CA PHE A 11 21.62 -15.84 35.96
C PHE A 11 20.14 -16.08 35.67
N ASN A 12 19.21 -15.44 36.40
CA ASN A 12 17.84 -15.32 35.92
C ASN A 12 17.83 -14.25 34.81
N SER A 13 18.41 -14.60 33.67
CA SER A 13 18.32 -13.85 32.42
C SER A 13 16.85 -13.81 32.05
N ILE A 14 16.16 -12.76 32.47
CA ILE A 14 14.87 -12.39 31.93
C ILE A 14 15.10 -12.35 30.42
N PRO A 15 14.41 -13.16 29.60
CA PRO A 15 14.58 -13.09 28.16
C PRO A 15 14.10 -11.71 27.72
N ILE A 16 15.03 -10.79 27.54
CA ILE A 16 14.76 -9.47 26.97
C ILE A 16 14.64 -9.70 25.48
N THR A 17 13.43 -9.95 25.02
CA THR A 17 13.10 -9.95 23.60
C THR A 17 13.22 -8.52 23.11
N ILE A 18 14.39 -8.15 22.58
CA ILE A 18 14.53 -6.89 21.83
C ILE A 18 13.88 -7.16 20.48
N THR A 19 12.61 -6.79 20.34
CA THR A 19 11.97 -6.67 19.03
C THR A 19 12.47 -5.37 18.42
N PRO A 20 13.28 -5.39 17.35
CA PRO A 20 13.69 -4.17 16.68
C PRO A 20 12.44 -3.54 16.04
N GLU A 21 11.96 -2.44 16.61
CA GLU A 21 10.93 -1.65 15.94
C GLU A 21 11.56 -0.99 14.70
N PRO A 22 10.88 -0.99 13.54
CA PRO A 22 11.34 -0.24 12.39
C PRO A 22 11.59 1.23 12.76
N PRO A 23 12.64 1.88 12.24
CA PRO A 23 12.93 3.27 12.55
C PRO A 23 11.70 4.16 12.31
N PRO A 24 11.33 5.02 13.27
CA PRO A 24 10.17 5.90 13.13
C PRO A 24 10.32 6.80 11.88
N GLY A 25 9.21 6.97 11.14
CA GLY A 25 9.12 7.87 10.00
C GLY A 25 9.30 7.25 8.61
N ILE A 26 10.02 6.12 8.47
CA ILE A 26 10.19 5.48 7.14
C ILE A 26 8.87 4.89 6.65
N GLY A 27 8.16 4.14 7.52
CA GLY A 27 6.87 3.56 7.17
C GLY A 27 5.81 4.61 6.82
N GLU A 28 5.82 5.74 7.53
CA GLU A 28 4.89 6.86 7.32
C GLU A 28 5.16 7.57 5.99
N ALA A 29 6.43 7.86 5.68
CA ALA A 29 6.81 8.48 4.42
C ALA A 29 6.44 7.60 3.21
N VAL A 30 6.70 6.29 3.29
CA VAL A 30 6.34 5.32 2.25
C VAL A 30 4.82 5.24 2.09
N ALA A 31 4.07 5.11 3.20
CA ALA A 31 2.61 5.07 3.16
C ALA A 31 2.01 6.34 2.51
N ARG A 32 2.57 7.51 2.84
CA ARG A 32 2.15 8.78 2.24
C ARG A 32 2.38 8.81 0.74
N ILE A 33 3.56 8.40 0.26
CA ILE A 33 3.87 8.35 -1.18
C ILE A 33 2.93 7.37 -1.90
N LEU A 34 2.74 6.18 -1.36
CA LEU A 34 1.83 5.18 -1.94
C LEU A 34 0.40 5.70 -2.01
N SER A 35 -0.06 6.41 -0.98
CA SER A 35 -1.38 7.06 -0.99
C SER A 35 -1.53 8.07 -2.13
N TRP A 36 -0.51 8.90 -2.38
CA TRP A 36 -0.55 9.86 -3.49
C TRP A 36 -0.55 9.15 -4.85
N ILE A 37 0.28 8.12 -5.02
CA ILE A 37 0.33 7.34 -6.27
C ILE A 37 -1.02 6.69 -6.54
N TYR A 38 -1.66 6.13 -5.51
CA TYR A 38 -2.99 5.53 -5.61
C TYR A 38 -4.05 6.54 -6.11
N TRP A 39 -4.08 7.73 -5.51
CA TRP A 39 -5.00 8.78 -5.95
C TRP A 39 -4.71 9.27 -7.37
N LEU A 40 -3.44 9.46 -7.72
CA LEU A 40 -3.05 9.87 -9.08
C LEU A 40 -3.44 8.81 -10.13
N ALA A 41 -3.34 7.53 -9.79
CA ALA A 41 -3.77 6.44 -10.67
C ALA A 41 -5.28 6.49 -10.94
N TRP A 42 -6.10 6.77 -9.91
CA TRP A 42 -7.54 6.98 -10.09
C TRP A 42 -7.86 8.20 -10.96
N VAL A 43 -7.14 9.31 -10.78
CA VAL A 43 -7.30 10.50 -11.62
C VAL A 43 -7.00 10.17 -13.08
N ALA A 44 -5.94 9.41 -13.35
CA ALA A 44 -5.60 8.97 -14.71
C ALA A 44 -6.69 8.09 -15.32
N VAL A 45 -7.24 7.15 -14.54
CA VAL A 45 -8.34 6.28 -14.98
C VAL A 45 -9.59 7.09 -15.32
N VAL A 46 -10.01 7.99 -14.44
CA VAL A 46 -11.18 8.86 -14.68
C VAL A 46 -10.93 9.75 -15.89
N GLY A 47 -9.73 10.36 -16.00
CA GLY A 47 -9.34 11.19 -17.13
C GLY A 47 -9.39 10.44 -18.46
N ALA A 48 -8.84 9.22 -18.51
CA ALA A 48 -8.90 8.37 -19.70
C ALA A 48 -10.34 8.00 -20.08
N GLY A 49 -11.20 7.71 -19.09
CA GLY A 49 -12.62 7.43 -19.32
C GLY A 49 -13.36 8.63 -19.92
N VAL A 50 -13.22 9.80 -19.30
CA VAL A 50 -13.87 11.05 -19.77
C VAL A 50 -13.35 11.43 -21.16
N TYR A 51 -12.04 11.43 -21.37
CA TYR A 51 -11.43 11.75 -22.64
C TYR A 51 -11.80 10.74 -23.74
N GLY A 52 -11.87 9.45 -23.39
CA GLY A 52 -12.34 8.40 -24.29
C GLY A 52 -13.78 8.61 -24.74
N VAL A 53 -14.68 8.99 -23.84
CA VAL A 53 -16.07 9.34 -24.19
C VAL A 53 -16.12 10.57 -25.10
N LEU A 54 -15.33 11.61 -24.82
CA LEU A 54 -15.24 12.80 -25.68
C LEU A 54 -14.78 12.44 -27.10
N LYS A 55 -13.75 11.59 -27.23
CA LYS A 55 -13.27 11.07 -28.53
C LYS A 55 -14.38 10.35 -29.31
N ILE A 56 -15.19 9.53 -28.65
CA ILE A 56 -16.35 8.86 -29.28
C ILE A 56 -17.35 9.90 -29.81
N VAL A 57 -17.68 10.91 -29.01
CA VAL A 57 -18.61 11.98 -29.41
C VAL A 57 -18.07 12.81 -30.57
N LEU A 58 -16.75 13.01 -30.63
CA LEU A 58 -16.06 13.73 -31.72
C LEU A 58 -15.89 12.89 -33.00
N GLY A 59 -16.38 11.65 -33.04
CA GLY A 59 -16.35 10.77 -34.22
C GLY A 59 -15.14 9.83 -34.28
N ASP A 60 -14.21 9.94 -33.34
CA ASP A 60 -13.04 9.05 -33.21
C ASP A 60 -13.39 7.86 -32.31
N VAL A 61 -14.27 7.01 -32.82
CA VAL A 61 -14.87 5.90 -32.06
C VAL A 61 -13.84 4.82 -31.72
N GLU A 62 -12.86 4.58 -32.59
CA GLU A 62 -11.88 3.52 -32.37
C GLU A 62 -10.92 3.87 -31.22
N GLU A 63 -10.34 5.08 -31.23
CA GLU A 63 -9.47 5.53 -30.15
C GLU A 63 -10.27 5.72 -28.86
N GLY A 64 -11.46 6.31 -28.95
CA GLY A 64 -12.32 6.54 -27.79
C GLY A 64 -12.73 5.24 -27.08
N LYS A 65 -13.08 4.19 -27.83
CA LYS A 65 -13.37 2.86 -27.24
C LYS A 65 -12.15 2.24 -26.58
N LYS A 66 -10.94 2.39 -27.14
CA LYS A 66 -9.69 1.90 -26.53
C LYS A 66 -9.42 2.60 -25.20
N LEU A 67 -9.62 3.92 -25.14
CA LEU A 67 -9.45 4.71 -23.93
C LEU A 67 -10.47 4.35 -22.84
N VAL A 68 -11.74 4.19 -23.19
CA VAL A 68 -12.80 3.76 -22.25
C VAL A 68 -12.57 2.32 -21.78
N ALA A 69 -12.19 1.40 -22.66
CA ALA A 69 -11.85 0.04 -22.25
C ALA A 69 -10.63 0.02 -21.33
N GLY A 70 -9.62 0.85 -21.63
CA GLY A 70 -8.44 1.03 -20.79
C GLY A 70 -8.77 1.59 -19.41
N SER A 71 -9.67 2.57 -19.31
CA SER A 71 -10.10 3.11 -18.02
C SER A 71 -10.86 2.08 -17.18
N ILE A 72 -11.74 1.28 -17.80
CA ILE A 72 -12.46 0.20 -17.11
C ILE A 72 -11.47 -0.84 -16.57
N ALA A 73 -10.55 -1.30 -17.42
CA ALA A 73 -9.52 -2.27 -17.01
C ALA A 73 -8.64 -1.71 -15.88
N GLY A 74 -8.22 -0.45 -15.98
CA GLY A 74 -7.45 0.25 -14.95
C GLY A 74 -8.22 0.38 -13.63
N ALA A 75 -9.50 0.74 -13.68
CA ALA A 75 -10.37 0.82 -12.51
C ALA A 75 -10.50 -0.53 -11.79
N LEU A 76 -10.67 -1.62 -12.54
CA LEU A 76 -10.73 -2.98 -11.99
C LEU A 76 -9.42 -3.38 -11.31
N LEU A 77 -8.28 -3.07 -11.94
CA LEU A 77 -6.95 -3.32 -11.39
C LEU A 77 -6.71 -2.55 -10.08
N LEU A 78 -7.07 -1.27 -10.04
CA LEU A 78 -6.93 -0.43 -8.85
C LEU A 78 -7.89 -0.84 -7.72
N ALA A 79 -9.11 -1.24 -8.05
CA ALA A 79 -10.06 -1.78 -7.08
C ALA A 79 -9.53 -3.09 -6.48
N PHE A 80 -8.94 -3.96 -7.30
CA PHE A 80 -8.32 -5.20 -6.82
C PHE A 80 -7.08 -4.95 -5.96
N LEU A 81 -6.27 -3.94 -6.30
CA LEU A 81 -5.11 -3.54 -5.51
C LEU A 81 -5.50 -3.16 -4.08
N TRP A 82 -6.61 -2.44 -3.89
CA TRP A 82 -7.13 -2.13 -2.56
C TRP A 82 -7.48 -3.39 -1.76
N VAL A 83 -8.10 -4.38 -2.41
CA VAL A 83 -8.44 -5.65 -1.77
C VAL A 83 -7.18 -6.40 -1.34
N LEU A 84 -6.17 -6.49 -2.21
CA LEU A 84 -4.89 -7.15 -1.89
C LEU A 84 -4.19 -6.49 -0.70
N ILE A 85 -4.14 -5.16 -0.67
CA ILE A 85 -3.55 -4.40 0.44
C ILE A 85 -4.34 -4.68 1.73
N SER A 86 -5.66 -4.69 1.67
CA SER A 86 -6.52 -4.97 2.83
C SER A 86 -6.29 -6.37 3.39
N THR A 87 -6.11 -7.38 2.52
CA THR A 87 -5.82 -8.76 2.94
C THR A 87 -4.39 -8.98 3.44
N LEU A 88 -3.42 -8.17 3.00
CA LEU A 88 -2.03 -8.27 3.44
C LEU A 88 -1.81 -7.63 4.83
N ILE A 89 -2.64 -6.64 5.19
CA ILE A 89 -2.60 -5.95 6.47
C ILE A 89 -3.47 -6.64 7.53
N ALA A 90 -4.43 -7.49 7.11
CA ALA A 90 -5.29 -8.28 7.99
C ALA A 90 -4.55 -9.49 8.60
#